data_AF-A0A1F8NZJ0-F1
#
_entry.id   AF-A0A1F8NZJ0-F1
#
_cell.length_a   1.000
_cell.length_b   1.000
_cell.length_c   1.000
_cell.angle_alpha   90.00
_cell.angle_beta   90.00
_cell.angle_gamma   90.00
#
_symmetry.space_group_name_H-M   'P 1'
#
loop_
_entity.id
_entity.type
_entity.pdbx_description
1 polymer ?
#
loop_
_entity_poly.entity_id
_entity_poly.type
_entity_poly.pdbx_seq_one_letter_code
_entity_poly.pdbx_strand_id
1 'polypeptide(L)' 'MDLVTNSPSVGVERVSGYPYEMVLQPGMTLMLEPCPITADGRLGLFYGHTFIITEDGARRVTDCPDELLVATW' A
#
# COMPACT_ATOMS: atom_id res chain seq x y z
N MET A 1 10.99 8.19 -3.93
CA MET A 1 10.15 9.16 -4.66
C MET A 1 9.15 8.33 -5.42
N ASP A 2 7.89 8.34 -4.99
CA ASP A 2 6.83 7.58 -5.64
C ASP A 2 6.26 8.43 -6.77
N LEU A 3 6.32 7.94 -8.02
CA LEU A 3 5.81 8.66 -9.19
C LEU A 3 4.57 7.92 -9.67
N VAL A 4 3.44 8.26 -9.07
CA VAL A 4 2.14 7.69 -9.44
C VAL A 4 1.57 8.55 -10.57
N THR A 5 1.44 8.00 -11.78
CA THR A 5 0.82 8.69 -12.93
C THR A 5 -0.71 8.63 -12.91
N ASN A 6 -1.29 8.03 -11.87
CA ASN A 6 -2.72 7.86 -11.71
C ASN A 6 -3.25 8.78 -10.61
N SER A 7 -4.45 9.32 -10.81
CA SER A 7 -5.09 10.19 -9.81
C SER A 7 -5.45 9.38 -8.55
N PRO A 8 -5.25 9.94 -7.34
CA PRO A 8 -5.70 9.29 -6.12
C PRO A 8 -7.23 9.13 -6.16
N SER A 9 -7.73 7.94 -5.87
CA SER A 9 -9.16 7.64 -5.82
C SER A 9 -9.47 6.67 -4.68
N VAL A 10 -10.59 6.87 -4.00
CA VAL A 10 -11.09 6.00 -2.92
C VAL A 10 -12.46 5.48 -3.35
N GLY A 11 -12.54 4.19 -3.66
CA GLY A 11 -13.78 3.52 -4.04
C GLY A 11 -14.31 2.66 -2.90
N VAL A 12 -15.38 3.11 -2.24
CA VAL A 12 -16.09 2.33 -1.20
C VAL A 12 -17.07 1.31 -1.78
N GLU A 13 -17.46 1.46 -3.05
CA GLU A 13 -18.57 0.72 -3.67
C GLU A 13 -18.12 -0.22 -4.82
N ARG A 14 -16.83 -0.21 -5.19
CA ARG A 14 -16.32 -1.00 -6.31
C ARG A 14 -14.81 -1.21 -6.21
N VAL A 15 -14.40 -2.47 -6.09
CA VAL A 15 -13.05 -2.90 -6.45
C VAL A 15 -13.03 -3.13 -7.95
N SER A 16 -12.22 -2.39 -8.71
CA SER A 16 -12.01 -2.64 -10.13
C SER A 16 -10.53 -2.58 -10.48
N GLY A 17 -10.07 -3.49 -11.32
CA GLY A 17 -8.79 -3.42 -12.00
C GLY A 17 -8.96 -3.79 -13.47
N TYR A 18 -7.99 -3.44 -14.29
CA TYR A 18 -7.86 -3.98 -15.63
C TYR A 18 -7.61 -5.50 -15.55
N PRO A 19 -7.96 -6.29 -16.60
CA PRO A 19 -7.75 -7.74 -16.57
C PRO A 19 -6.30 -8.16 -16.24
N TYR A 20 -5.31 -7.36 -16.65
CA TYR A 20 -3.90 -7.62 -16.36
C TYR A 20 -3.47 -7.31 -14.92
N GLU A 21 -4.29 -6.58 -14.15
CA GLU A 21 -4.06 -6.24 -12.74
C GLU A 21 -4.68 -7.29 -11.79
N MET A 22 -5.53 -8.18 -12.33
CA MET A 22 -6.23 -9.19 -11.54
C MET A 22 -5.36 -10.39 -11.18
N VAL A 23 -4.17 -10.51 -11.79
CA VAL A 23 -3.21 -11.59 -11.54
C VAL A 23 -1.83 -10.99 -11.31
N LEU A 24 -1.27 -11.23 -10.13
CA LEU A 24 0.09 -10.83 -9.81
C LEU A 24 1.08 -11.72 -10.57
N GLN A 25 2.12 -11.09 -11.13
CA GLN A 25 3.17 -11.79 -11.88
C GLN A 25 4.55 -11.40 -11.34
N PRO A 26 5.53 -12.31 -11.40
CA PRO A 26 6.92 -12.01 -11.07
C PRO A 26 7.43 -10.77 -11.82
N GLY A 27 8.18 -9.92 -11.12
CA GLY A 27 8.69 -8.65 -11.63
C GLY A 27 7.75 -7.45 -11.44
N MET A 28 6.48 -7.67 -11.09
CA MET A 28 5.59 -6.57 -10.69
C MET A 28 6.09 -5.88 -9.41
N THR A 29 5.94 -4.56 -9.35
CA THR A 29 6.16 -3.77 -8.13
C THR A 29 4.82 -3.27 -7.61
N LEU A 30 4.53 -3.51 -6.33
CA LEU A 30 3.30 -3.10 -5.67
C LEU A 30 3.61 -2.23 -4.46
N MET A 31 2.83 -1.16 -4.26
CA MET A 31 2.73 -0.45 -2.99
C MET A 31 1.47 -0.92 -2.29
N LEU A 32 1.62 -1.60 -1.17
CA LEU A 32 0.48 -1.93 -0.31
C LEU A 32 0.46 -0.91 0.82
N GLU A 33 -0.51 0.01 0.77
CA GLU A 33 -0.64 1.13 1.71
C GLU A 33 -2.03 1.14 2.36
N PRO A 34 -2.25 0.36 3.44
CA PRO A 34 -3.38 0.58 4.32
C PRO A 34 -3.44 2.03 4.84
N CYS A 35 -4.60 2.65 4.71
CA CYS A 35 -4.88 3.99 5.22
C CYS A 35 -5.87 3.96 6.39
N PRO A 36 -5.51 3.43 7.57
CA PRO A 36 -6.43 3.39 8.71
C PRO A 36 -6.76 4.80 9.20
N ILE A 37 -8.02 4.97 9.60
CA ILE A 37 -8.56 6.21 10.16
C ILE A 37 -9.29 5.88 11.48
N THR A 38 -9.22 6.78 12.47
CA THR A 38 -10.02 6.64 13.69
C THR A 38 -11.50 6.69 13.37
N ALA A 39 -12.32 6.02 14.20
CA ALA A 39 -13.76 5.94 13.98
C ALA A 39 -14.46 7.32 13.96
N ASP A 40 -13.87 8.32 14.64
CA ASP A 40 -14.34 9.70 14.66
C ASP A 40 -13.79 10.55 13.49
N GLY A 41 -12.97 9.96 12.62
CA GLY A 41 -12.41 10.61 11.44
C GLY A 41 -11.30 11.63 11.72
N ARG A 42 -10.79 11.74 12.95
CA ARG A 42 -9.86 12.81 13.33
C ARG A 42 -8.39 12.49 13.06
N LEU A 43 -7.99 11.23 13.15
CA LEU A 43 -6.62 10.80 12.93
C LEU A 43 -6.57 9.76 11.82
N GLY A 44 -5.64 9.93 10.88
CA GLY A 44 -5.37 9.00 9.80
C GLY A 44 -3.88 8.73 9.67
N LEU A 45 -3.54 7.55 9.15
CA LEU A 45 -2.17 7.14 8.89
C LEU A 45 -2.09 6.55 7.48
N PHE A 46 -1.05 6.90 6.73
CA PHE A 46 -0.63 6.16 5.54
C PHE A 46 0.45 5.17 5.99
N TYR A 47 0.11 3.89 6.05
CA TYR A 47 1.03 2.85 6.45
C TYR A 47 1.24 1.91 5.28
N GLY A 48 2.44 1.83 4.73
CA GLY A 48 2.66 1.00 3.55
C GLY A 48 4.09 0.57 3.32
N HIS A 49 4.20 -0.51 2.55
CA HIS A 49 5.47 -1.06 2.10
C HIS A 49 5.41 -1.37 0.61
N THR A 50 6.55 -1.15 -0.04
CA THR A 50 6.77 -1.57 -1.42
C THR A 50 7.25 -3.01 -1.47
N PHE A 51 6.69 -3.79 -2.39
CA PHE A 51 7.02 -5.18 -2.65
C PHE A 51 7.34 -5.39 -4.12
N ILE A 52 8.29 -6.28 -4.39
CA ILE A 52 8.51 -6.87 -5.71
C ILE A 52 7.98 -8.30 -5.67
N ILE A 53 7.09 -8.64 -6.60
CA ILE A 53 6.59 -10.02 -6.75
C ILE A 53 7.68 -10.89 -7.36
N THR A 54 7.91 -12.06 -6.79
CA THR A 54 8.86 -13.07 -7.25
C THR A 54 8.12 -14.31 -7.72
N GLU A 55 8.83 -15.25 -8.35
CA GLU A 55 8.28 -16.54 -8.81
C GLU A 55 7.62 -17.34 -7.67
N ASP A 56 8.14 -17.18 -6.45
CA ASP A 56 7.80 -17.94 -5.25
C ASP A 56 7.09 -17.09 -4.16
N GLY A 57 6.81 -15.82 -4.43
CA GLY A 57 6.14 -14.94 -3.47
C GLY A 57 6.39 -13.46 -3.69
N ALA A 58 6.87 -12.76 -2.65
CA ALA A 58 7.14 -11.33 -2.70
C ALA A 58 8.33 -10.97 -1.81
N ARG A 59 9.10 -9.98 -2.26
CA ARG A 59 10.19 -9.37 -1.49
C ARG A 59 9.84 -7.94 -1.15
N ARG A 60 9.74 -7.65 0.15
CA ARG A 60 9.65 -6.28 0.66
C ARG A 60 10.96 -5.54 0.39
N VAL A 61 10.90 -4.33 -0.14
CA VAL A 61 12.08 -3.50 -0.44
C VAL A 61 12.29 -2.33 0.50
N THR A 62 11.32 -2.06 1.37
CA THR A 62 11.41 -1.03 2.41
C THR A 62 11.83 -1.67 3.73
N ASP A 63 12.98 -1.27 4.27
CA ASP A 63 13.52 -1.82 5.51
C ASP A 63 13.27 -0.84 6.67
N CYS A 64 12.03 -0.84 7.16
CA CYS A 64 11.62 -0.04 8.33
C CYS A 64 10.84 -0.92 9.30
N PRO A 65 10.92 -0.69 10.62
CA PRO A 65 10.10 -1.42 11.58
C PRO A 65 8.61 -1.18 11.32
N ASP A 66 7.79 -2.19 11.58
CA ASP A 66 6.33 -2.09 11.53
C ASP A 66 5.76 -1.36 12.76
N GLU A 67 6.61 -1.08 13.75
CA GLU A 67 6.24 -0.46 15.01
C GLU A 67 5.96 1.03 14.85
N LEU A 68 4.81 1.46 15.38
CA LEU A 68 4.49 2.88 15.53
C LEU A 68 5.20 3.45 16.74
N LEU A 69 6.05 4.46 16.51
CA LEU A 69 6.66 5.22 17.58
C LEU A 69 5.66 6.23 18.13
N VAL A 70 5.35 6.13 19.43
CA VAL A 70 4.55 7.13 20.14
C VAL A 70 5.49 8.23 20.63
N ALA A 71 5.39 9.43 20.05
CA ALA A 71 6.10 10.58 20.57
C ALA A 71 5.56 10.94 21.97
N THR A 72 6.44 10.98 22.96
CA THR A 72 6.14 11.54 24.28
C THR A 72 6.68 12.97 24.32
N TRP A 73 5.85 13.91 24.76
CA TRP A 73 6.19 15.32 24.95
C TRP A 73 6.31 15.63 26.44
#